data_AF-A0A0N4UXN4-F1
#
_entry.id   AF-A0A0N4UXN4-F1
#
_cell.length_a   1.000
_cell.length_b   1.000
_cell.length_c   1.000
_cell.angle_alpha   90.00
_cell.angle_beta   90.00
_cell.angle_gamma   90.00
#
_symmetry.space_group_name_H-M   'P 1'
#
loop_
_entity.id
_entity.type
_entity.pdbx_description
1 polymer ?
#
loop_
_entity_poly.entity_id
_entity_poly.type
_entity_poly.pdbx_seq_one_letter_code
_entity_poly.pdbx_strand_id
1 'polypeptide(L)'
;MDEEMMAVKAEGEIHKEPFVLDERMKRMIMDLQRHWLTEYQQSREKILVEMTERLHQEFLSDQQKIRTELLTQFKEELDTTRAELEQKYRESLKTELAKMQEKHRKDISALKKKQWCWQCEQEAIYHCCWNTAYCSVECQQSHWATHRKFCRRKKQNQNAPGAPQSQQ
;
A
#
# COMPACT_ATOMS: atom_id res chain seq x y z
N MET A 1 20.47 -39.40 -112.04
CA MET A 1 21.03 -38.10 -112.43
C MET A 1 20.69 -37.09 -111.36
N ASP A 2 21.42 -36.89 -110.28
CA ASP A 2 22.44 -37.64 -109.55
C ASP A 2 22.52 -36.94 -108.20
N GLU A 3 22.82 -37.69 -107.14
CA GLU A 3 23.18 -37.13 -105.83
C GLU A 3 24.42 -36.25 -105.98
N GLU A 4 24.36 -35.01 -105.49
CA GLU A 4 25.58 -34.35 -105.03
C GLU A 4 25.25 -33.41 -103.86
N MET A 5 25.32 -33.96 -102.65
CA MET A 5 25.35 -33.17 -101.41
C MET A 5 26.68 -32.42 -101.36
N MET A 6 26.64 -31.10 -101.49
CA MET A 6 27.80 -30.25 -101.23
C MET A 6 28.14 -30.27 -99.73
N ALA A 7 29.09 -31.13 -99.37
CA ALA A 7 29.72 -31.15 -98.07
C ALA A 7 30.52 -29.85 -97.88
N VAL A 8 29.99 -28.96 -97.03
CA VAL A 8 30.76 -27.82 -96.52
C VAL A 8 31.82 -28.38 -95.57
N LYS A 9 33.05 -28.50 -96.05
CA LYS A 9 34.21 -28.90 -95.24
C LYS A 9 34.46 -27.83 -94.19
N ALA A 10 34.13 -28.14 -92.94
CA ALA A 10 34.56 -27.40 -91.76
C ALA A 10 36.07 -27.66 -91.53
N GLU A 11 36.92 -27.02 -92.34
CA GLU A 11 38.36 -27.01 -92.11
C GLU A 11 38.71 -25.79 -91.26
N GLY A 12 38.68 -26.04 -89.96
CA GLY A 12 39.05 -25.13 -88.90
C GLY A 12 39.02 -25.94 -87.61
N GLU A 13 40.01 -26.80 -87.44
CA GLU A 13 40.21 -27.55 -86.19
C GLU A 13 40.21 -26.54 -85.04
N ILE A 14 39.15 -26.56 -84.21
CA ILE A 14 39.22 -26.01 -82.88
C ILE A 14 40.20 -26.90 -82.15
N HIS A 15 41.49 -26.55 -82.21
CA HIS A 15 42.51 -27.05 -81.32
C HIS A 15 42.02 -26.78 -79.89
N LYS A 16 41.37 -27.78 -79.29
CA LYS A 16 41.19 -27.87 -77.86
C LYS A 16 42.55 -28.23 -77.28
N GLU A 17 43.49 -27.27 -77.32
CA GLU A 17 44.61 -27.33 -76.39
C GLU A 17 44.00 -27.49 -74.99
N PRO A 18 44.38 -28.53 -74.23
CA PRO A 18 43.95 -28.62 -72.85
C PRO A 18 44.34 -27.30 -72.20
N PHE A 19 43.39 -26.55 -71.63
CA PHE A 19 43.72 -25.39 -70.82
C PHE A 19 44.50 -25.92 -69.60
N VAL A 20 45.83 -25.97 -69.72
CA VAL A 20 46.70 -26.43 -68.65
C VAL A 20 46.78 -25.28 -67.66
N LEU A 21 45.91 -25.32 -66.66
CA LEU A 21 46.06 -24.48 -65.48
C LEU A 21 47.46 -24.70 -64.90
N ASP A 22 48.32 -23.70 -65.08
CA ASP A 22 49.68 -23.68 -64.52
C ASP A 22 49.61 -23.95 -63.01
N GLU A 23 50.54 -24.75 -62.50
CA GLU A 23 50.57 -25.18 -61.11
C GLU A 23 50.70 -24.00 -60.15
N ARG A 24 51.29 -22.89 -60.62
CA ARG A 24 51.30 -21.62 -59.90
C ARG A 24 49.91 -20.98 -59.86
N MET A 25 49.18 -21.00 -60.96
CA MET A 25 47.84 -20.42 -61.06
C MET A 25 46.81 -21.22 -60.26
N LYS A 26 46.91 -22.56 -60.23
CA LYS A 26 46.11 -23.40 -59.34
C LYS A 26 46.33 -23.05 -57.87
N ARG A 27 47.59 -22.90 -57.45
CA ARG A 27 47.92 -22.48 -56.08
C ARG A 27 47.33 -21.12 -55.73
N MET A 28 47.48 -20.12 -56.61
CA MET A 28 46.88 -18.80 -56.41
C MET A 28 45.34 -18.87 -56.28
N ILE A 29 44.67 -19.67 -57.10
CA ILE A 29 43.21 -19.86 -57.02
C ILE A 29 42.82 -20.57 -55.71
N MET A 30 43.53 -21.62 -55.31
CA MET A 30 43.27 -22.34 -54.07
C MET A 30 43.52 -21.46 -52.82
N ASP A 31 44.56 -20.62 -52.85
CA ASP A 31 44.87 -19.71 -51.75
C ASP A 31 43.83 -18.58 -51.65
N LEU A 32 43.39 -18.02 -52.79
CA LEU A 32 42.28 -17.06 -52.83
C LEU A 32 40.97 -17.70 -52.31
N GLN A 33 40.66 -18.92 -52.74
CA GLN A 33 39.48 -19.66 -52.27
C GLN A 33 39.54 -19.94 -50.77
N ARG A 34 40.72 -20.34 -50.25
CA ARG A 34 40.94 -20.58 -48.82
C ARG A 34 40.78 -19.29 -48.04
N HIS A 35 41.44 -18.21 -48.47
CA HIS A 35 41.35 -16.91 -47.82
C HIS A 35 39.90 -16.42 -47.80
N TRP A 36 39.20 -16.44 -48.94
CA TRP A 36 37.80 -16.02 -49.02
C TRP A 36 36.89 -16.83 -48.08
N LEU A 37 37.04 -18.16 -48.03
CA LEU A 37 36.25 -19.01 -47.14
C LEU A 37 36.54 -18.71 -45.66
N THR A 38 37.80 -18.47 -45.31
CA THR A 38 38.21 -18.09 -43.96
C THR A 38 37.63 -16.73 -43.57
N GLU A 39 37.78 -15.71 -44.41
CA GLU A 39 37.24 -14.36 -44.15
C GLU A 39 35.71 -14.39 -44.03
N TYR A 40 35.03 -15.13 -44.91
CA TYR A 40 33.58 -15.28 -44.84
C TYR A 40 33.14 -15.95 -43.52
N GLN A 41 33.83 -17.02 -43.10
CA GLN A 41 33.51 -17.72 -41.86
C GLN A 41 33.77 -16.82 -40.64
N GLN A 42 34.90 -16.12 -40.60
CA GLN A 42 35.24 -15.19 -39.52
C GLN A 42 34.26 -14.01 -39.44
N SER A 43 33.91 -13.40 -40.59
CA SER A 43 32.93 -12.32 -40.61
C SER A 43 31.55 -12.79 -40.13
N ARG A 44 31.13 -14.00 -40.53
CA ARG A 44 29.84 -14.57 -40.10
C ARG A 44 29.83 -14.83 -38.59
N GLU A 45 30.90 -15.44 -38.07
CA GLU A 45 31.03 -15.70 -36.63
C GLU A 45 31.06 -14.41 -35.82
N LYS A 46 31.83 -13.41 -36.26
CA LYS A 46 31.91 -12.10 -35.62
C LYS A 46 30.53 -11.43 -35.50
N ILE A 47 29.78 -11.37 -36.60
CA ILE A 47 28.44 -10.76 -36.60
C ILE A 47 27.48 -11.52 -35.68
N LEU A 48 27.53 -12.87 -35.67
CA LEU A 48 26.70 -13.68 -34.80
C LEU A 48 27.00 -13.44 -33.31
N VAL A 49 28.28 -13.33 -32.94
CA VAL A 49 28.69 -13.04 -31.58
C VAL A 49 28.25 -11.63 -31.17
N GLU A 50 28.53 -10.62 -32.01
CA GLU A 50 28.16 -9.23 -31.74
C GLU A 50 26.63 -9.06 -31.60
N MET A 51 25.85 -9.68 -32.48
CA MET A 51 24.39 -9.65 -32.42
C MET A 51 23.87 -10.34 -31.16
N THR A 52 24.43 -11.50 -30.81
CA THR A 52 24.02 -12.28 -29.64
C THR A 52 24.34 -11.54 -28.34
N GLU A 53 25.53 -10.95 -28.24
CA GLU A 53 25.94 -10.15 -27.09
C GLU A 53 25.02 -8.94 -26.91
N ARG A 54 24.73 -8.23 -28.00
CA ARG A 54 23.81 -7.09 -27.96
C ARG A 54 22.41 -7.49 -27.50
N LEU A 55 21.85 -8.57 -28.05
CA LEU A 55 20.54 -9.07 -27.62
C LEU A 55 20.54 -9.52 -26.16
N HIS A 56 21.63 -10.11 -25.68
CA HIS A 56 21.76 -10.50 -24.28
C HIS A 56 21.80 -9.28 -23.35
N GLN A 57 22.55 -8.24 -23.71
CA GLN A 57 22.62 -6.99 -22.96
C GLN A 57 21.26 -6.27 -22.93
N GLU A 58 20.57 -6.18 -24.07
CA GLU A 58 19.22 -5.61 -24.16
C GLU A 58 18.24 -6.40 -23.26
N PHE A 59 18.27 -7.73 -23.31
CA PHE A 59 17.43 -8.58 -22.46
C PHE A 59 17.67 -8.37 -20.96
N LEU A 60 18.94 -8.34 -20.52
CA LEU A 60 19.27 -8.11 -19.10
C LEU A 60 18.86 -6.71 -18.64
N SER A 61 19.05 -5.71 -19.49
CA SER A 61 18.62 -4.33 -19.22
C SER A 61 17.10 -4.25 -19.06
N ASP A 62 16.36 -4.85 -19.99
CA ASP A 62 14.89 -4.87 -19.95
C ASP A 62 14.37 -5.62 -18.72
N GLN A 63 14.98 -6.76 -18.38
CA GLN A 63 14.63 -7.51 -17.18
C GLN A 63 14.83 -6.67 -15.91
N GLN A 64 15.96 -5.97 -15.80
CA GLN A 64 16.26 -5.11 -14.65
C GLN A 64 15.32 -3.91 -14.58
N LYS A 65 14.96 -3.33 -15.73
CA LYS A 65 14.01 -2.22 -15.84
C LYS A 65 12.63 -2.65 -15.37
N ILE A 66 12.09 -3.74 -15.91
CA ILE A 66 10.77 -4.30 -15.51
C ILE A 66 10.76 -4.60 -14.00
N ARG A 67 11.81 -5.22 -13.48
CA ARG A 67 11.93 -5.51 -12.05
C ARG A 67 11.87 -4.24 -11.20
N THR A 68 12.59 -3.20 -11.61
CA THR A 68 12.66 -1.93 -10.87
C THR A 68 11.33 -1.19 -10.93
N GLU A 69 10.68 -1.15 -12.09
CA GLU A 69 9.36 -0.54 -12.29
C GLU A 69 8.31 -1.24 -11.41
N LEU A 70 8.27 -2.58 -11.43
CA LEU A 70 7.34 -3.36 -10.64
C LEU A 70 7.52 -3.12 -9.13
N LEU A 71 8.77 -3.12 -8.64
CA LEU A 71 9.06 -2.85 -7.24
C LEU A 71 8.66 -1.42 -6.83
N THR A 72 8.84 -0.46 -7.73
CA THR A 72 8.47 0.94 -7.47
C THR A 72 6.96 1.08 -7.39
N GLN A 73 6.22 0.50 -8.34
CA GLN A 73 4.75 0.50 -8.34
C GLN A 73 4.19 -0.14 -7.06
N PHE A 74 4.68 -1.33 -6.68
CA PHE A 74 4.24 -1.98 -5.45
C PHE A 74 4.51 -1.14 -4.20
N LYS A 75 5.67 -0.46 -4.15
CA LYS A 75 6.00 0.43 -3.05
C LYS A 75 5.04 1.62 -2.98
N GLU A 76 4.78 2.27 -4.10
CA GLU A 76 3.85 3.40 -4.19
C GLU A 76 2.41 3.02 -3.79
N GLU A 77 1.94 1.85 -4.24
CA GLU A 77 0.63 1.32 -3.86
C GLU A 77 0.53 1.01 -2.36
N LEU A 78 1.57 0.41 -1.78
CA LEU A 78 1.64 0.14 -0.34
C LEU A 78 1.64 1.43 0.48
N ASP A 79 2.46 2.41 0.08
CA ASP A 79 2.54 3.71 0.77
C ASP A 79 1.21 4.47 0.68
N THR A 80 0.55 4.43 -0.48
CA THR A 80 -0.78 5.03 -0.69
C THR A 80 -1.83 4.35 0.19
N THR A 81 -1.90 3.02 0.16
CA THR A 81 -2.87 2.25 0.95
C THR A 81 -2.67 2.49 2.45
N ARG A 82 -1.41 2.55 2.90
CA ARG A 82 -1.06 2.86 4.28
C ARG A 82 -1.55 4.25 4.68
N ALA A 83 -1.26 5.27 3.87
CA ALA A 83 -1.68 6.64 4.15
C ALA A 83 -3.22 6.77 4.24
N GLU A 84 -3.94 6.10 3.34
CA GLU A 84 -5.41 6.07 3.37
C GLU A 84 -5.96 5.42 4.63
N LEU A 85 -5.39 4.29 5.06
CA LEU A 85 -5.81 3.60 6.28
C LEU A 85 -5.53 4.45 7.53
N GLU A 86 -4.35 5.06 7.61
CA GLU A 86 -3.98 5.96 8.71
C GLU A 86 -4.93 7.17 8.76
N GLN A 87 -5.28 7.75 7.61
CA GLN A 87 -6.23 8.85 7.53
C GLN A 87 -7.63 8.43 8.00
N LYS A 88 -8.16 7.31 7.48
CA LYS A 88 -9.48 6.78 7.87
C LYS A 88 -9.54 6.48 9.38
N TYR A 89 -8.47 5.89 9.93
CA TYR A 89 -8.38 5.61 11.35
C TYR A 89 -8.40 6.90 12.18
N ARG A 90 -7.63 7.91 11.79
CA ARG A 90 -7.57 9.21 12.46
C ARG A 90 -8.93 9.94 12.44
N GLU A 91 -9.64 9.89 11.31
CA GLU A 91 -10.96 10.51 11.18
C GLU A 91 -12.03 9.79 12.01
N SER A 92 -11.99 8.46 12.02
CA SER A 92 -12.86 7.63 12.87
C SER A 92 -12.63 7.94 14.35
N LEU A 93 -11.37 7.96 14.79
CA LEU A 93 -11.01 8.28 16.17
C LEU A 93 -11.46 9.70 16.56
N LYS A 94 -11.24 10.69 15.68
CA LYS A 94 -11.69 12.07 15.91
C LYS A 94 -13.21 12.15 16.09
N THR A 95 -13.95 11.42 15.26
CA THR A 95 -15.42 11.37 15.32
C THR A 95 -15.89 10.73 16.63
N GLU A 96 -15.26 9.63 17.04
CA GLU A 96 -15.64 8.92 18.26
C GLU A 96 -15.30 9.74 19.52
N LEU A 97 -14.15 10.42 19.54
CA LEU A 97 -13.80 11.35 20.60
C LEU A 97 -14.81 12.49 20.71
N ALA A 98 -15.22 13.09 19.59
CA ALA A 98 -16.22 14.16 19.58
C ALA A 98 -17.59 13.67 20.11
N LYS A 99 -18.01 12.46 19.71
CA LYS A 99 -19.25 11.85 20.23
C LYS A 99 -19.18 11.60 21.73
N MET A 100 -18.06 11.08 22.23
CA MET A 100 -17.86 10.83 23.67
C MET A 100 -17.85 12.12 24.47
N GLN A 101 -17.19 13.17 23.97
CA GLN A 101 -17.21 14.51 24.58
C GLN A 101 -18.62 15.11 24.61
N GLU A 102 -19.38 14.98 23.52
CA GLU A 102 -20.77 15.44 23.45
C GLU A 102 -21.65 14.72 24.47
N LYS A 103 -21.57 13.38 24.50
CA LYS A 103 -22.30 12.54 25.44
C LYS A 103 -21.97 12.93 26.88
N HIS A 104 -20.69 13.01 27.22
CA HIS A 104 -20.25 13.41 28.55
C HIS A 104 -20.79 14.79 28.94
N ARG A 105 -20.76 15.76 28.02
CA ARG A 105 -21.32 17.11 28.28
C ARG A 105 -22.82 17.05 28.58
N LYS A 106 -23.58 16.25 27.83
CA LYS A 106 -25.02 16.04 28.06
C LYS A 106 -25.27 15.38 29.41
N ASP A 107 -24.52 14.34 29.74
CA ASP A 107 -24.63 13.61 31.00
C ASP A 107 -24.36 14.54 32.19
N ILE A 108 -23.28 15.33 32.15
CA ILE A 108 -22.98 16.33 33.20
C ILE A 108 -24.11 17.35 33.34
N SER A 109 -24.68 17.84 32.23
CA SER A 109 -25.81 18.77 32.27
C SER A 109 -27.05 18.14 32.91
N ALA A 110 -27.33 16.87 32.61
CA ALA A 110 -28.42 16.13 33.25
C ALA A 110 -28.15 15.89 34.74
N LEU A 111 -26.91 15.54 35.11
CA LEU A 111 -26.52 15.32 36.49
C LEU A 111 -26.70 16.59 37.34
N LYS A 112 -26.30 17.75 36.82
CA LYS A 112 -26.44 19.05 37.51
C LYS A 112 -27.88 19.49 37.78
N LYS A 113 -28.89 18.89 37.13
CA LYS A 113 -30.31 19.24 37.28
C LYS A 113 -31.05 18.42 38.36
N LYS A 114 -30.39 17.44 38.96
CA LYS A 114 -30.98 16.53 39.95
C LYS A 114 -30.31 16.66 41.31
N GLN A 115 -30.92 16.06 42.33
CA GLN A 115 -30.31 15.88 43.65
C GLN A 115 -29.79 14.45 43.78
N TRP A 116 -28.66 14.28 44.47
CA TRP A 116 -27.94 13.02 44.53
C TRP A 116 -27.75 12.57 45.97
N CYS A 117 -27.92 11.27 46.19
CA CYS A 117 -27.73 10.65 47.48
C CYS A 117 -26.25 10.77 47.87
N TRP A 118 -25.98 11.37 49.02
CA TRP A 118 -24.60 11.51 49.51
C TRP A 118 -23.91 10.14 49.71
N GLN A 119 -24.67 9.10 50.05
CA GLN A 119 -24.13 7.79 50.40
C GLN A 119 -23.85 6.89 49.18
N CYS A 120 -24.70 6.91 48.15
CA CYS A 120 -24.64 5.93 47.06
C CYS A 120 -24.80 6.53 45.65
N GLU A 121 -24.86 7.85 45.52
CA GLU A 121 -24.91 8.58 44.25
C GLU A 121 -26.15 8.28 43.37
N GLN A 122 -27.13 7.55 43.89
CA GLN A 122 -28.45 7.43 43.26
C GLN A 122 -29.25 8.74 43.41
N GLU A 123 -30.26 8.92 42.56
CA GLU A 123 -31.14 10.09 42.64
C GLU A 123 -31.80 10.17 44.03
N ALA A 124 -31.63 11.31 44.70
CA ALA A 124 -32.15 11.50 46.05
C ALA A 124 -33.62 11.92 46.02
N ILE A 125 -34.40 11.35 46.92
CA ILE A 125 -35.83 11.67 47.12
C ILE A 125 -36.10 12.32 48.48
N TYR A 126 -35.15 12.23 49.42
CA TYR A 126 -35.25 12.83 50.76
C TYR A 126 -34.18 13.90 50.96
N HIS A 127 -34.60 15.12 51.30
CA HIS A 127 -33.68 16.21 51.66
C HIS A 127 -33.42 16.25 53.18
N CYS A 128 -32.15 16.40 53.58
CA CYS A 128 -31.78 16.61 54.99
C CYS A 128 -31.43 18.08 55.27
N CYS A 129 -30.39 18.61 54.63
CA CYS A 129 -29.96 20.01 54.70
C CYS A 129 -29.08 20.37 53.49
N TRP A 130 -28.58 21.62 53.41
CA TRP A 130 -27.76 22.09 52.28
C TRP A 130 -26.65 21.10 51.90
N ASN A 131 -26.63 20.69 50.63
CA ASN A 131 -25.68 19.73 50.06
C ASN A 131 -25.68 18.34 50.74
N THR A 132 -26.80 17.91 51.34
CA THR A 132 -26.96 16.53 51.84
C THR A 132 -28.40 16.04 51.66
N ALA A 133 -28.55 15.09 50.74
CA ALA A 133 -29.80 14.40 50.43
C ALA A 133 -29.56 12.88 50.34
N TYR A 134 -30.63 12.08 50.41
CA TYR A 134 -30.58 10.62 50.41
C TYR A 134 -31.66 10.01 49.50
N CYS A 135 -31.39 8.84 48.93
CA CYS A 135 -32.39 8.05 48.22
C CYS A 135 -33.25 7.18 49.15
N SER A 136 -32.74 6.87 50.36
CA SER A 136 -33.43 5.99 51.31
C SER A 136 -33.05 6.30 52.76
N VAL A 137 -33.84 5.79 53.71
CA VAL A 137 -33.57 5.93 55.15
C VAL A 137 -32.33 5.13 55.54
N GLU A 138 -32.09 3.98 54.92
CA GLU A 138 -30.89 3.16 55.12
C GLU A 138 -29.64 3.96 54.78
N CYS A 139 -29.63 4.63 53.62
CA CYS A 139 -28.53 5.50 53.22
C CYS A 139 -28.30 6.66 54.21
N GLN A 140 -29.38 7.23 54.76
CA GLN A 140 -29.28 8.26 55.79
C GLN A 140 -28.66 7.71 57.08
N GLN A 141 -29.11 6.54 57.56
CA GLN A 141 -28.59 5.94 58.78
C GLN A 141 -27.11 5.57 58.64
N SER A 142 -26.70 5.02 57.49
CA SER A 142 -25.29 4.72 57.20
C SER A 142 -24.39 5.96 57.26
N HIS A 143 -24.82 7.09 56.67
CA HIS A 143 -24.06 8.34 56.74
C HIS A 143 -24.20 9.08 58.10
N TRP A 144 -25.21 8.76 58.90
CA TRP A 144 -25.63 9.60 60.04
C TRP A 144 -24.54 9.85 61.08
N ALA A 145 -23.73 8.83 61.40
CA ALA A 145 -22.66 8.94 62.40
C ALA A 145 -21.68 10.08 62.08
N THR A 146 -21.42 10.30 60.79
CA THR A 146 -20.59 11.38 60.25
C THR A 146 -21.40 12.66 60.11
N HIS A 147 -22.58 12.60 59.45
CA HIS A 147 -23.40 13.78 59.15
C HIS A 147 -23.86 14.57 60.37
N ARG A 148 -24.22 13.88 61.47
CA ARG A 148 -24.84 14.51 62.65
C ARG A 148 -24.01 15.63 63.28
N LYS A 149 -22.69 15.60 63.11
CA LYS A 149 -21.76 16.60 63.68
C LYS A 149 -21.90 17.97 63.02
N PHE A 150 -22.30 18.01 61.74
CA PHE A 150 -22.38 19.23 60.93
C PHE A 150 -23.76 19.45 60.29
N CYS A 151 -24.75 18.63 60.64
CA CYS A 151 -26.13 18.77 60.16
C CYS A 151 -26.69 20.15 60.51
N ARG A 152 -27.06 20.93 59.47
CA ARG A 152 -27.59 22.29 59.63
C ARG A 152 -29.05 22.33 60.07
N ARG A 153 -29.79 21.23 59.88
CA ARG A 153 -31.20 21.12 60.28
C ARG A 153 -31.40 21.36 61.78
N LYS A 154 -30.45 20.91 62.61
CA LYS A 154 -30.49 21.10 64.08
C LYS A 154 -30.35 22.57 64.50
N LYS A 155 -29.60 23.39 63.74
CA LYS A 155 -29.43 24.83 64.02
C LYS A 155 -30.62 25.66 63.55
N GLN A 156 -31.29 25.25 62.48
CA GLN A 156 -32.41 25.99 61.89
C GLN A 156 -33.67 25.94 62.77
N ASN A 157 -33.87 24.85 63.52
CA ASN A 157 -35.02 24.67 64.41
C ASN A 157 -34.95 25.51 65.71
N GLN A 158 -33.85 26.24 65.95
CA GLN A 158 -33.68 27.10 67.14
C GLN A 158 -33.88 28.59 66.85
N ASN A 159 -33.92 29.01 65.57
CA ASN A 159 -34.01 30.42 65.16
C ASN A 159 -35.26 30.76 64.34
N ALA A 160 -36.26 29.88 64.29
CA ALA A 160 -37.53 30.16 63.61
C ALA A 160 -38.57 30.69 64.63
N PRO A 161 -39.18 31.88 64.43
CA PRO A 161 -40.42 32.21 65.12
C PRO A 161 -41.51 31.26 64.61
N GLY A 162 -42.23 30.65 65.54
CA GLY A 162 -43.15 29.55 65.28
C GLY A 162 -44.19 29.84 64.20
N ALA A 163 -44.47 28.82 63.40
CA ALA A 163 -45.68 28.69 62.60
C ALA A 163 -46.35 27.35 62.92
N PRO A 164 -47.69 27.27 62.92
CA PRO A 164 -48.45 26.32 63.72
C PRO A 164 -48.48 24.92 63.09
N GLN A 165 -48.58 23.92 63.97
CA GLN A 165 -48.99 22.56 63.62
C GLN A 165 -50.41 22.60 63.06
N SER A 166 -50.57 22.26 61.78
CA SER A 166 -51.85 21.83 61.23
C SER A 166 -51.93 20.30 61.32
N GLN A 167 -52.71 19.83 62.29
CA GLN A 167 -53.36 18.52 62.23
C GLN A 167 -54.34 18.51 61.05
N GLN A 168 -54.16 17.58 60.12
CA GLN A 168 -55.19 16.72 59.51
C GLN A 168 -54.52 15.77 58.52
#